data_AF-A0A7Y2ADN2-F1
#
_entry.id   AF-A0A7Y2ADN2-F1
#
_cell.length_a   1.000
_cell.length_b   1.000
_cell.length_c   1.000
_cell.angle_alpha   90.00
_cell.angle_beta   90.00
_cell.angle_gamma   90.00
#
_symmetry.space_group_name_H-M   'P 1'
#
loop_
_entity.id
_entity.type
_entity.pdbx_description
1 polymer ?
#
loop_
_entity_poly.entity_id
_entity_poly.type
_entity_poly.pdbx_seq_one_letter_code
_entity_poly.pdbx_strand_id
1 'polypeptide(L)'
;MKNIIYRESGEPDRIYVQCHACKEFVASYVIAPLGYYHHGKSFESFLRGVHRSGEFMSGRRVKQMYENRKNEEVSSFGQVIQALEEKEAKKND
;
A
#
# COMPACT_ATOMS: atom_id res chain seq x y z
N MET A 1 16.25 -3.30 0.87
CA MET A 1 15.79 -1.90 0.68
C MET A 1 14.88 -1.53 1.84
N LYS A 2 14.76 -0.26 2.20
CA LYS A 2 13.85 0.21 3.25
C LYS A 2 12.85 1.20 2.64
N ASN A 3 11.56 0.92 2.76
CA ASN A 3 10.50 1.82 2.33
C ASN A 3 10.10 2.72 3.50
N ILE A 4 10.13 4.04 3.29
CA ILE A 4 9.82 5.06 4.28
C ILE A 4 8.54 5.77 3.82
N ILE A 5 7.47 5.65 4.60
CA ILE A 5 6.20 6.30 4.28
C ILE A 5 6.25 7.73 4.84
N TYR A 6 6.11 8.72 3.97
CA TYR A 6 6.01 10.13 4.29
C TYR A 6 4.57 10.60 4.14
N ARG A 7 4.07 11.32 5.14
CA ARG A 7 2.71 11.86 5.17
C ARG A 7 2.75 13.30 5.69
N GLU A 8 2.25 14.22 4.89
CA GLU A 8 2.15 15.62 5.23
C GLU A 8 0.75 16.12 4.88
N SER A 9 0.20 17.01 5.69
CA SER A 9 -1.16 17.52 5.47
C SER A 9 -1.18 18.40 4.23
N GLY A 10 -2.08 18.13 3.30
CA GLY A 10 -2.21 18.89 2.04
C GLY A 10 -1.34 18.37 0.91
N GLU A 11 -0.45 17.41 1.17
CA GLU A 11 0.39 16.77 0.16
C GLU A 11 -0.01 15.29 -0.04
N PRO A 12 0.20 14.72 -1.24
CA PRO A 12 0.03 13.28 -1.45
C PRO A 12 0.93 12.45 -0.54
N ASP A 13 0.43 11.32 -0.02
CA ASP A 13 1.26 10.34 0.69
C ASP A 13 2.38 9.84 -0.26
N ARG A 14 3.62 9.75 0.22
CA ARG A 14 4.79 9.31 -0.57
C ARG A 14 5.50 8.13 0.07
N ILE A 15 6.12 7.29 -0.75
CA ILE A 15 7.06 6.26 -0.29
C ILE A 15 8.44 6.61 -0.81
N TYR A 16 9.38 6.91 0.08
CA TYR A 16 10.79 7.03 -0.24
C TYR A 16 11.47 5.68 -0.05
N VAL A 17 12.22 5.23 -1.06
CA VAL A 17 13.00 4.01 -1.02
C VAL A 17 14.44 4.35 -0.71
N GLN A 18 14.93 3.80 0.39
CA GLN A 18 16.31 3.90 0.82
C GLN A 18 17.04 2.59 0.54
N CYS A 19 18.24 2.68 -0.03
CA CYS A 19 19.13 1.53 -0.14
C CYS A 19 19.48 1.00 1.26
N HIS A 20 19.42 -0.31 1.47
CA HIS A 20 19.74 -0.85 2.79
C HIS A 20 21.25 -0.81 3.09
N ALA A 21 22.10 -0.97 2.07
CA ALA A 21 23.55 -1.02 2.22
C ALA A 21 24.16 0.38 2.42
N CYS A 22 24.03 1.28 1.43
CA CYS A 22 24.67 2.59 1.46
C CYS A 22 23.81 3.71 2.10
N LYS A 23 22.55 3.43 2.45
CA LYS A 23 21.58 4.40 3.01
C LYS A 23 21.20 5.58 2.09
N GLU A 24 21.60 5.54 0.83
CA GLU A 24 21.24 6.56 -0.15
C GLU A 24 19.78 6.47 -0.58
N PHE A 25 19.26 7.61 -1.06
CA PHE A 25 17.94 7.72 -1.67
C PHE A 25 17.97 7.10 -3.07
N VAL A 26 17.02 6.20 -3.35
CA VAL A 26 16.99 5.41 -4.60
C VAL A 26 15.81 5.79 -5.47
N ALA A 27 14.62 5.91 -4.89
CA ALA A 27 13.39 6.15 -5.64
C ALA A 27 12.31 6.72 -4.73
N SER A 28 11.33 7.41 -5.33
CA SER A 28 10.11 7.82 -4.63
C SER A 28 8.86 7.46 -5.43
N TYR A 29 7.81 7.03 -4.74
CA TYR A 29 6.49 6.79 -5.29
C TYR A 29 5.47 7.74 -4.67
N VAL A 30 4.58 8.29 -5.48
CA VAL A 30 3.41 9.03 -5.01
C VAL A 30 2.24 8.05 -4.93
N ILE A 31 1.60 7.97 -3.75
CA ILE A 31 0.43 7.13 -3.56
C ILE A 31 -0.79 7.89 -4.07
N ALA A 32 -1.53 7.29 -5.00
CA ALA A 32 -2.79 7.85 -5.46
C ALA A 32 -3.78 8.02 -4.29
N PRO A 33 -4.76 8.96 -4.41
CA PRO A 33 -5.89 9.02 -3.49
C PRO A 33 -6.48 7.64 -3.22
N LEU A 34 -6.73 7.31 -1.95
CA LEU A 34 -7.24 6.00 -1.51
C LEU A 34 -6.34 4.79 -1.85
N GLY A 35 -5.11 5.01 -2.30
CA GLY A 35 -4.16 3.95 -2.66
C GLY A 35 -3.46 3.31 -1.47
N TYR A 36 -3.56 3.88 -0.27
CA TYR A 36 -2.91 3.35 0.92
C TYR A 36 -3.79 2.37 1.70
N TYR A 37 -3.33 1.13 1.82
CA TYR A 37 -3.88 0.12 2.72
C TYR A 37 -2.77 -0.44 3.63
N HIS A 38 -3.09 -0.64 4.91
CA HIS A 38 -2.17 -1.25 5.88
C HIS A 38 -2.82 -2.50 6.46
N HIS A 39 -2.31 -3.66 6.05
CA HIS A 39 -2.81 -4.94 6.52
C HIS A 39 -2.68 -5.09 8.04
N GLY A 40 -3.75 -5.52 8.70
CA GLY A 40 -3.80 -5.70 10.16
C GLY A 40 -4.08 -4.41 10.96
N LYS A 41 -4.28 -3.26 10.30
CA LYS A 41 -4.77 -2.05 10.98
C LYS A 41 -6.30 -1.95 10.94
N SER A 42 -6.84 -1.26 11.93
CA SER A 42 -8.28 -1.08 12.11
C SER A 42 -8.91 -0.21 11.02
N PHE A 43 -10.23 -0.29 10.91
CA PHE A 43 -11.04 0.58 10.06
C PHE A 43 -10.77 2.07 10.31
N GLU A 44 -10.55 2.49 11.56
CA GLU A 44 -10.21 3.88 11.90
C GLU A 44 -8.90 4.34 11.24
N SER A 45 -7.90 3.46 11.15
CA SER A 45 -6.66 3.76 10.43
C SER A 45 -6.90 3.95 8.94
N PHE A 46 -7.83 3.19 8.35
CA PHE A 46 -8.24 3.32 6.96
C PHE A 46 -9.00 4.64 6.73
N LEU A 47 -9.93 4.99 7.63
CA LEU A 47 -10.66 6.26 7.60
C LEU A 47 -9.73 7.46 7.56
N ARG A 48 -8.64 7.45 8.33
CA ARG A 48 -7.64 8.54 8.28
C ARG A 48 -7.04 8.71 6.88
N GLY A 49 -6.82 7.62 6.15
CA GLY A 49 -6.35 7.68 4.77
C GLY A 49 -7.40 8.25 3.81
N VAL A 50 -8.66 7.86 4.00
CA VAL A 50 -9.80 8.38 3.25
C VAL A 50 -9.98 9.88 3.48
N HIS A 51 -9.90 10.34 4.73
CA HIS A 51 -10.00 11.78 5.03
C HIS A 51 -8.89 12.60 4.36
N ARG A 52 -7.67 12.04 4.27
CA ARG A 52 -6.57 12.71 3.57
C ARG A 52 -6.76 12.78 2.06
N SER A 53 -7.57 11.90 1.46
CA SER A 53 -7.83 11.94 0.01
C SER A 53 -8.74 13.08 -0.41
N GLY A 54 -9.43 13.73 0.54
CA GLY A 54 -10.38 14.81 0.27
C GLY A 54 -11.69 14.33 -0.36
N GLU A 55 -11.88 13.02 -0.55
CA GLU A 55 -13.10 12.47 -1.13
C GLU A 55 -14.23 12.40 -0.10
N PHE A 56 -15.41 12.90 -0.48
CA PHE A 56 -16.61 12.77 0.34
C PHE A 56 -17.34 11.47 0.00
N MET A 57 -17.44 10.56 0.98
CA MET A 57 -18.11 9.27 0.83
C MET A 57 -19.01 8.97 2.02
N SER A 58 -20.10 8.24 1.78
CA SER A 58 -20.95 7.77 2.87
C SER A 58 -20.21 6.75 3.74
N GLY A 59 -20.44 6.77 5.05
CA GLY A 59 -19.76 5.86 5.98
C GLY A 59 -19.98 4.36 5.64
N ARG A 60 -21.16 4.01 5.10
CA ARG A 60 -21.44 2.65 4.61
C ARG A 60 -20.54 2.27 3.43
N ARG A 61 -20.35 3.17 2.47
CA ARG A 61 -19.47 2.95 1.32
C ARG A 61 -18.02 2.78 1.78
N VAL A 62 -17.55 3.62 2.69
CA VAL A 62 -16.18 3.53 3.20
C VAL A 62 -15.93 2.22 3.94
N LYS A 63 -16.90 1.76 4.74
CA LYS A 63 -16.83 0.45 5.40
C LYS A 63 -16.75 -0.70 4.40
N GLN A 64 -17.60 -0.69 3.38
CA GLN A 64 -17.55 -1.70 2.32
C GLN A 64 -16.21 -1.69 1.59
N MET A 65 -15.68 -0.49 1.27
CA MET A 65 -14.36 -0.37 0.65
C MET A 65 -13.24 -0.94 1.50
N TYR A 66 -13.27 -0.74 2.82
CA TYR A 66 -12.28 -1.33 3.72
C TYR A 66 -12.31 -2.86 3.69
N GLU A 67 -13.50 -3.46 3.83
CA GLU A 67 -13.63 -4.92 3.84
C GLU A 67 -13.22 -5.53 2.49
N ASN A 68 -13.68 -4.93 1.39
CA ASN A 68 -13.29 -5.37 0.04
C ASN A 68 -11.77 -5.29 -0.13
N ARG A 69 -11.19 -4.13 0.18
CA ARG A 69 -9.75 -3.89 0.05
C ARG A 69 -8.94 -4.87 0.89
N LYS A 70 -9.37 -5.13 2.12
CA LYS A 70 -8.71 -6.07 3.02
C LYS A 70 -8.61 -7.47 2.40
N ASN A 71 -9.69 -7.94 1.78
CA ASN A 71 -9.73 -9.28 1.18
C ASN A 71 -8.97 -9.33 -0.15
N GLU A 72 -9.17 -8.31 -0.99
CA GLU A 72 -8.51 -8.19 -2.31
C GLU A 72 -6.99 -8.15 -2.17
N GLU A 73 -6.43 -7.29 -1.31
CA GLU A 73 -4.98 -7.12 -1.19
C GLU A 73 -4.28 -8.37 -0.64
N VAL A 74 -4.93 -9.12 0.28
CA VAL A 74 -4.38 -10.39 0.78
C VAL A 74 -4.36 -11.44 -0.32
N SER A 75 -5.46 -11.55 -1.08
CA SER A 75 -5.55 -12.48 -2.21
C SER A 75 -4.52 -12.14 -3.29
N SER A 76 -4.47 -10.88 -3.72
CA SER A 76 -3.53 -10.41 -4.74
C SER A 76 -2.07 -10.57 -4.30
N PHE A 77 -1.76 -10.31 -3.03
CA PHE A 77 -0.41 -10.56 -2.51
C PHE A 77 -0.02 -12.03 -2.66
N GLY A 78 -0.90 -12.98 -2.28
CA GLY A 78 -0.65 -14.41 -2.44
C GLY A 78 -0.39 -14.81 -3.90
N GLN A 79 -1.18 -14.28 -4.84
CA GLN A 79 -0.99 -14.54 -6.27
C GLN A 79 0.36 -14.02 -6.78
N VAL A 80 0.78 -12.83 -6.33
CA VAL A 80 2.08 -12.26 -6.72
C VAL A 80 3.24 -13.11 -6.19
N ILE A 81 3.17 -13.58 -4.94
CA ILE A 81 4.19 -14.46 -4.36
C ILE A 81 4.29 -15.77 -5.14
N GLN A 82 3.15 -16.43 -5.41
CA GLN A 82 3.14 -17.67 -6.21
C GLN A 82 3.78 -17.46 -7.60
N ALA A 83 3.42 -16.37 -8.29
CA ALA A 83 3.96 -16.07 -9.60
C ALA A 83 5.48 -15.78 -9.58
N LEU A 84 6.01 -15.29 -8.46
CA LEU A 84 7.46 -15.10 -8.28
C LEU A 84 8.17 -16.44 -8.07
N GLU A 85 7.64 -17.32 -7.22
CA GLU A 85 8.18 -18.65 -6.95
C GLU A 85 8.21 -19.51 -8.23
N GLU A 86 7.14 -19.50 -9.02
CA GLU A 86 7.09 -20.22 -10.31
C GLU A 86 8.13 -19.71 -11.31
N LYS A 87 8.43 -18.41 -11.30
CA LYS A 87 9.48 -17.81 -12.15
C LYS A 87 10.88 -18.19 -11.68
N GLU A 88 11.09 -18.36 -10.39
CA GLU A 88 12.37 -18.81 -9.84
C GLU A 88 12.61 -20.29 -10.12
N ALA A 89 11.60 -21.14 -9.95
CA ALA A 89 11.69 -22.57 -10.30
C ALA A 89 12.09 -22.79 -11.77
N LYS A 90 11.42 -22.09 -12.70
CA LYS A 90 11.71 -22.18 -14.15
C LYS A 90 13.09 -21.64 -14.56
N LYS A 91 13.76 -20.85 -13.72
CA LYS A 91 15.12 -20.35 -14.00
C LYS A 91 16.21 -21.33 -13.56
N ASN A 92 15.86 -22.27 -12.69
CA ASN A 92 16.79 -23.25 -12.10
C ASN A 92 16.71 -24.63 -12.77
N ASP A 93 15.73 -24.83 -13.66
CA ASP A 93 15.62 -25.95 -14.62
C ASP A 93 16.27 -25.59 -15.97
#